data_AF-A0A955TDI0-F1
#
_entry.id   AF-A0A955TDI0-F1
#
_cell.length_a   1.000
_cell.length_b   1.000
_cell.length_c   1.000
_cell.angle_alpha   90.00
_cell.angle_beta   90.00
_cell.angle_gamma   90.00
#
_symmetry.space_group_name_H-M   'P 1'
#
loop_
_entity.id
_entity.type
_entity.pdbx_description
1 polymer ?
#
loop_
_entity_poly.entity_id
_entity_poly.type
_entity_poly.pdbx_seq_one_letter_code
_entity_poly.pdbx_strand_id
1 'polypeptide(L)'
;METVNVPVIVDAGVGTASDAALAMEYGADAVLMNTAIAGAKDPLMMATAMRYAVDAGRLAYRAGRIPRKLYATASSPIEGML
;
A
#
# COMPACT_ATOMS: atom_id res chain seq x y z
N MET A 1 13.49 -8.31 2.16
CA MET A 1 12.76 -9.47 2.70
C MET A 1 13.55 -10.68 2.25
N GLU A 2 14.09 -11.48 3.16
CA GLU A 2 14.54 -12.82 2.79
C GLU A 2 13.38 -13.46 2.02
N THR A 3 13.62 -13.88 0.78
CA THR A 3 12.60 -14.43 -0.09
C THR A 3 12.18 -15.79 0.45
N VAL A 4 11.26 -15.77 1.40
CA VAL A 4 10.57 -16.97 1.88
C VAL A 4 9.75 -17.52 0.71
N ASN A 5 9.95 -18.80 0.38
CA ASN A 5 9.27 -19.48 -0.73
C ASN A 5 7.82 -19.88 -0.37
N VAL A 6 7.20 -19.17 0.57
CA VAL A 6 5.85 -19.44 1.05
C VAL A 6 5.05 -18.14 1.00
N PRO A 7 3.73 -18.20 0.76
CA PRO A 7 2.88 -17.01 0.78
C PRO A 7 2.97 -16.29 2.13
N VAL A 8 3.16 -14.97 2.08
CA VAL A 8 3.24 -14.14 3.28
C VAL A 8 1.97 -13.30 3.42
N ILE A 9 1.30 -13.47 4.55
CA ILE A 9 0.10 -12.72 4.90
C ILE A 9 0.45 -11.77 6.04
N VAL A 10 0.15 -10.48 5.86
CA VAL A 10 0.24 -9.51 6.95
C VAL A 10 -1.05 -9.58 7.77
N ASP A 11 -0.91 -9.89 9.06
CA ASP A 11 -2.01 -9.97 10.02
C ASP A 11 -1.77 -8.99 11.18
N ALA A 12 -2.86 -8.41 11.69
CA ALA A 12 -2.92 -7.38 12.72
C ALA A 12 -2.18 -6.06 12.37
N GLY A 13 -2.58 -4.95 13.04
CA GLY A 13 -1.91 -3.65 12.93
C GLY A 13 -2.31 -2.77 11.73
N VAL A 14 -3.14 -3.26 10.81
CA VAL A 14 -3.75 -2.45 9.75
C VAL A 14 -4.89 -1.63 10.36
N GLY A 15 -4.75 -0.31 10.42
CA GLY A 15 -5.75 0.61 10.97
C GLY A 15 -6.61 1.27 9.90
N THR A 16 -6.07 1.47 8.70
CA THR A 16 -6.78 2.10 7.59
C THR A 16 -6.25 1.62 6.22
N ALA A 17 -6.85 2.13 5.15
CA ALA A 17 -6.54 1.79 3.76
C ALA A 17 -5.04 1.97 3.42
N SER A 18 -4.38 3.02 3.91
CA SER A 18 -2.96 3.25 3.63
C SER A 18 -2.05 2.13 4.14
N ASP A 19 -2.37 1.53 5.28
CA ASP A 19 -1.56 0.47 5.89
C ASP A 19 -1.66 -0.81 5.04
N ALA A 20 -2.87 -1.13 4.59
CA ALA A 20 -3.12 -2.25 3.69
C ALA A 20 -2.39 -2.07 2.34
N ALA A 21 -2.46 -0.87 1.75
CA ALA A 21 -1.75 -0.56 0.52
C ALA A 21 -0.23 -0.71 0.71
N LEU A 22 0.32 -0.20 1.80
CA LEU A 22 1.76 -0.29 2.10
C LEU A 22 2.24 -1.73 2.28
N ALA A 23 1.46 -2.57 2.98
CA ALA A 23 1.76 -3.98 3.13
C ALA A 23 1.87 -4.68 1.76
N MET A 24 0.92 -4.40 0.86
CA MET A 24 0.92 -4.96 -0.49
C MET A 24 2.06 -4.40 -1.35
N GLU A 25 2.40 -3.11 -1.22
CA GLU A 25 3.56 -2.49 -1.89
C GLU A 25 4.90 -3.13 -1.47
N TYR A 26 5.01 -3.62 -0.24
CA TYR A 26 6.19 -4.34 0.24
C TYR A 26 6.26 -5.80 -0.20
N GLY A 27 5.26 -6.28 -0.95
CA GLY A 27 5.26 -7.61 -1.54
C GLY A 27 4.52 -8.66 -0.71
N ALA A 28 3.67 -8.28 0.24
CA ALA A 28 2.74 -9.21 0.85
C ALA A 28 1.82 -9.86 -0.21
N ASP A 29 1.44 -11.11 0.02
CA ASP A 29 0.52 -11.85 -0.85
C ASP A 29 -0.94 -11.58 -0.49
N ALA A 30 -1.22 -11.34 0.79
CA ALA A 30 -2.52 -10.93 1.28
C ALA A 30 -2.42 -10.14 2.60
N VAL A 31 -3.54 -9.54 2.98
CA VAL A 31 -3.72 -8.87 4.27
C VAL A 31 -4.94 -9.45 4.97
N LEU A 32 -4.78 -9.87 6.22
CA LEU A 32 -5.87 -10.27 7.11
C LEU A 32 -6.21 -9.09 8.03
N MET A 33 -7.50 -8.73 8.12
CA MET A 33 -7.95 -7.64 9.00
C MET A 33 -9.37 -7.89 9.50
N ASN A 34 -9.67 -7.39 10.71
CA ASN A 34 -11.01 -7.44 11.31
C ASN A 34 -11.36 -6.11 11.98
N THR A 35 -10.65 -5.76 13.06
CA THR A 35 -10.98 -4.61 13.93
C THR A 35 -11.08 -3.29 13.17
N ALA A 36 -10.23 -3.05 12.16
CA ALA A 36 -10.28 -1.84 11.37
C ALA A 36 -11.59 -1.66 10.57
N ILE A 37 -12.17 -2.76 10.08
CA ILE A 37 -13.46 -2.74 9.38
C ILE A 37 -14.60 -2.74 10.40
N ALA A 38 -14.58 -3.68 11.34
CA ALA A 38 -15.67 -3.87 12.32
C ALA A 38 -15.83 -2.69 13.29
N GLY A 39 -14.74 -2.00 13.62
CA GLY A 39 -14.72 -0.84 14.51
C GLY A 39 -14.84 0.51 13.80
N ALA A 40 -14.97 0.53 12.47
CA ALA A 40 -15.15 1.77 11.74
C ALA A 40 -16.54 2.38 12.00
N LYS A 41 -16.63 3.72 11.87
CA LYS A 41 -17.93 4.42 11.93
C LYS A 41 -18.90 3.94 10.84
N ASP A 42 -18.35 3.61 9.66
CA ASP A 42 -19.06 2.99 8.55
C ASP A 42 -18.26 1.75 8.08
N PRO A 43 -18.61 0.55 8.55
CA PRO A 43 -17.91 -0.68 8.19
C PRO A 43 -17.96 -1.04 6.71
N LEU A 44 -19.07 -0.75 6.02
CA LEU A 44 -19.23 -1.09 4.60
C LEU A 44 -18.37 -0.19 3.72
N MET A 45 -18.34 1.11 4.05
CA MET A 45 -17.44 2.05 3.38
C MET A 45 -15.98 1.70 3.65
N MET A 46 -15.62 1.33 4.89
CA MET A 46 -14.26 0.91 5.22
C MET A 46 -13.85 -0.38 4.51
N ALA A 47 -14.73 -1.39 4.45
CA ALA A 47 -14.46 -2.62 3.69
C ALA A 47 -14.19 -2.32 2.20
N THR A 48 -14.95 -1.40 1.61
CA THR A 48 -14.75 -0.96 0.23
C THR A 48 -13.39 -0.25 0.06
N ALA A 49 -13.02 0.62 0.99
CA ALA A 49 -11.74 1.31 0.99
C ALA A 49 -10.55 0.33 1.11
N MET A 50 -10.65 -0.65 2.01
CA MET A 50 -9.63 -1.68 2.21
C MET A 50 -9.44 -2.55 0.97
N ARG A 51 -10.53 -2.93 0.29
CA ARG A 51 -10.44 -3.64 -1.01
C ARG A 51 -9.62 -2.84 -2.02
N TYR A 52 -9.96 -1.57 -2.23
CA TYR A 52 -9.23 -0.73 -3.18
C TYR A 52 -7.77 -0.54 -2.80
N ALA A 53 -7.47 -0.43 -1.51
CA ALA A 53 -6.09 -0.34 -1.04
C ALA A 53 -5.26 -1.58 -1.36
N VAL A 54 -5.83 -2.78 -1.13
CA VAL A 54 -5.15 -4.05 -1.44
C VAL A 54 -4.89 -4.16 -2.95
N ASP A 55 -5.90 -3.85 -3.77
CA ASP A 55 -5.77 -3.87 -5.23
C ASP A 55 -4.71 -2.87 -5.71
N ALA A 56 -4.79 -1.62 -5.23
CA ALA A 56 -3.86 -0.56 -5.60
C ALA A 56 -2.42 -0.89 -5.19
N GLY A 57 -2.20 -1.36 -3.96
CA GLY A 57 -0.88 -1.72 -3.46
C GLY A 57 -0.27 -2.90 -4.20
N ARG A 58 -1.07 -3.92 -4.55
CA ARG A 58 -0.58 -5.07 -5.33
C ARG A 58 -0.24 -4.68 -6.77
N LEU A 59 -1.03 -3.80 -7.38
CA LEU A 59 -0.72 -3.23 -8.68
C LEU A 59 0.56 -2.39 -8.64
N ALA A 60 0.75 -1.56 -7.62
CA ALA A 60 1.95 -0.76 -7.43
C ALA A 60 3.22 -1.61 -7.23
N TYR A 61 3.14 -2.71 -6.46
CA TYR A 61 4.22 -3.68 -6.33
C TYR A 61 4.61 -4.27 -7.70
N ARG A 62 3.62 -4.72 -8.49
CA ARG A 62 3.85 -5.30 -9.82
C ARG A 62 4.37 -4.29 -10.84
N ALA A 63 3.93 -3.03 -10.75
CA ALA A 63 4.34 -1.97 -11.66
C ALA A 63 5.79 -1.54 -11.45
N GLY A 64 6.35 -1.75 -10.25
CA GLY A 64 7.69 -1.28 -9.90
C GLY A 64 7.73 0.23 -9.70
N ARG A 65 7.51 0.68 -8.46
CA ARG A 65 7.55 2.11 -8.12
C ARG A 65 8.90 2.75 -8.44
N ILE A 66 8.89 4.05 -8.74
CA ILE A 66 10.12 4.83 -8.87
C ILE A 66 10.96 4.78 -7.57
N PRO A 67 12.30 4.88 -7.66
CA PRO A 67 13.17 4.96 -6.49
C PRO A 67 12.81 6.14 -5.61
N ARG A 68 12.81 5.95 -4.28
CA ARG A 68 12.69 7.06 -3.34
C ARG A 68 13.99 7.87 -3.36
N LYS A 69 13.92 9.12 -3.82
CA LYS A 69 15.01 10.08 -3.62
C LYS A 69 14.96 10.57 -2.17
N LEU A 70 16.07 10.44 -1.45
CA LEU A 70 16.21 10.96 -0.07
C LEU A 70 16.31 12.49 -0.02
N TYR A 71 16.68 13.11 -1.15
CA TYR A 71 16.81 14.54 -1.30
C TYR A 71 15.87 15.02 -2.40
N ALA A 72 15.07 16.05 -2.10
CA ALA A 72 14.19 16.70 -3.05
C ALA A 72 15.03 17.50 -4.07
N THR A 73 15.49 16.81 -5.11
CA THR A 73 15.86 17.47 -6.36
C THR A 73 14.57 17.68 -7.13
N ALA A 74 14.26 18.93 -7.49
CA ALA A 74 13.09 19.27 -8.29
C ALA A 74 12.98 18.29 -9.47
N SER A 75 11.84 17.63 -9.60
CA SER A 75 11.60 16.64 -10.66
C SER A 75 11.41 17.28 -12.03
N SER A 76 11.20 18.60 -12.05
CA SER A 76 11.09 19.40 -13.25
C SER A 76 12.43 20.11 -13.49
N PRO A 77 13.10 19.89 -14.64
CA PRO A 77 14.16 20.78 -15.08
C PRO A 77 13.60 22.21 -15.12
N ILE A 78 14.35 23.17 -14.60
CA ILE A 78 14.06 24.61 -14.78
C ILE A 78 14.36 25.01 -16.25
N GLU A 79 15.00 24.13 -17.02
CA GLU A 79 15.15 24.23 -18.48
C GLU A 79 13.79 24.07 -19.17
N GLY A 80 13.15 25.21 -19.47
CA GLY A 80 11.97 25.24 -20.34
C GLY A 80 10.84 26.16 -19.90
N MET A 81 10.93 26.82 -18.74
CA MET A 81 10.03 27.94 -18.46
C MET A 81 10.53 29.18 -19.20
N LEU A 82 9.97 29.42 -20.40
CA LEU A 82 9.92 30.73 -21.04
C LEU A 82 8.83 31.59 -20.39
#